data_AF-A0A9E6BP22-F1
#
_entry.id   AF-A0A9E6BP22-F1
#
_cell.length_a   1.000
_cell.length_b   1.000
_cell.length_c   1.000
_cell.angle_alpha   90.00
_cell.angle_beta   90.00
_cell.angle_gamma   90.00
#
_symmetry.space_group_name_H-M   'P 1'
#
loop_
_entity.id
_entity.type
_entity.pdbx_description
1 polymer ?
#
loop_
_entity_poly.entity_id
_entity_poly.type
_entity_poly.pdbx_seq_one_letter_code
_entity_poly.pdbx_strand_id
1 'polypeptide(L)'
;MKTFQRVLFLLAFVPLSAYTARHVYRRWIEPRDSVLDEFREPIDEEIETASDLESLVARYRKVKHEVDKIAAKHKGEDEDEWKDTSEEPFKSEWKLRNAIENWEAREKEIFELRVYWAFGFLAVLSGTILVRKNPWLGLAMLITGFSEMIWWTSPPWGGGSAVEFDRLLINKLFFSVASLGLLLGVAWLIGLFSEQPGPER
;
A
#
# COMPACT_ATOMS: atom_id res chain seq x y z
N MET A 1 -12.04 -25.50 -22.83
CA MET A 1 -11.57 -24.94 -21.54
C MET A 1 -10.27 -24.15 -21.64
N LYS A 2 -9.23 -24.62 -22.34
CA LYS A 2 -7.94 -23.90 -22.44
C LYS A 2 -8.07 -22.45 -22.92
N THR A 3 -8.91 -22.17 -23.91
CA THR A 3 -9.18 -20.80 -24.39
C THR A 3 -9.70 -19.89 -23.28
N PHE A 4 -10.66 -20.36 -22.49
CA PHE A 4 -11.20 -19.61 -21.36
C PHE A 4 -10.14 -19.33 -20.28
N GLN A 5 -9.33 -20.34 -19.94
CA GLN A 5 -8.21 -20.17 -19.00
C GLN A 5 -7.18 -19.16 -19.51
N ARG A 6 -6.91 -19.13 -20.83
CA ARG A 6 -6.01 -18.13 -21.45
C ARG A 6 -6.59 -16.71 -21.35
N VAL A 7 -7.89 -16.56 -21.57
CA VAL A 7 -8.56 -15.26 -21.41
C VAL A 7 -8.47 -14.79 -19.95
N LEU A 8 -8.76 -15.65 -18.98
CA LEU A 8 -8.64 -15.32 -17.56
C LEU A 8 -7.20 -14.98 -17.15
N PHE A 9 -6.23 -15.73 -17.68
CA PHE A 9 -4.82 -15.42 -17.48
C PHE A 9 -4.48 -14.02 -17.99
N LEU A 10 -4.91 -13.67 -19.21
CA LEU A 10 -4.66 -12.33 -19.77
C LEU A 10 -5.36 -11.23 -18.95
N LEU A 11 -6.59 -11.48 -18.50
CA LEU A 11 -7.35 -10.55 -17.65
C LEU A 11 -6.66 -10.29 -16.31
N ALA A 12 -5.95 -11.26 -15.74
CA ALA A 12 -5.15 -11.07 -14.53
C ALA A 12 -3.76 -10.48 -14.84
N PHE A 13 -3.13 -10.93 -15.91
CA PHE A 13 -1.76 -10.57 -16.27
C PHE A 13 -1.61 -9.10 -16.66
N VAL A 14 -2.53 -8.56 -17.47
CA VAL A 14 -2.50 -7.17 -17.93
C VAL A 14 -2.55 -6.17 -16.77
N PRO A 15 -3.54 -6.21 -15.86
CA PRO A 15 -3.59 -5.26 -14.74
C PRO A 15 -2.42 -5.43 -13.78
N LEU A 16 -2.02 -6.66 -13.44
CA LEU A 16 -0.85 -6.89 -12.57
C LEU A 16 0.45 -6.32 -13.16
N SER A 17 0.63 -6.47 -14.47
CA SER A 17 1.79 -5.91 -15.18
C SER A 17 1.75 -4.39 -15.17
N ALA A 18 0.58 -3.79 -15.46
CA ALA A 18 0.38 -2.34 -15.44
C ALA A 18 0.61 -1.76 -14.04
N TYR A 19 0.12 -2.40 -12.98
CA TYR A 19 0.33 -1.98 -11.60
C TYR A 19 1.79 -2.09 -11.19
N THR A 20 2.45 -3.19 -11.55
CA THR A 20 3.88 -3.37 -11.28
C THR A 20 4.71 -2.28 -11.98
N ALA A 21 4.45 -2.01 -13.26
CA ALA A 21 5.10 -0.94 -14.00
C ALA A 21 4.84 0.44 -13.37
N ARG A 22 3.61 0.69 -12.89
CA ARG A 22 3.29 1.94 -12.18
C ARG A 22 4.02 2.06 -10.84
N HIS A 23 4.14 0.98 -10.07
CA HIS A 23 4.92 1.00 -8.83
C HIS A 23 6.40 1.28 -9.10
N VAL A 24 6.97 0.65 -10.13
CA VAL A 24 8.34 0.90 -10.60
C VAL A 24 8.51 2.38 -10.98
N TYR A 25 7.60 2.92 -11.80
CA TYR A 25 7.62 4.31 -12.22
C TYR A 25 7.59 5.28 -11.03
N ARG A 26 6.65 5.09 -10.09
CA ARG A 26 6.52 5.94 -8.90
C ARG A 26 7.69 5.82 -7.93
N ARG A 27 8.41 4.70 -7.95
CA ARG A 27 9.56 4.49 -7.07
C ARG A 27 10.82 5.16 -7.59
N TRP A 28 11.07 5.06 -8.90
CA TRP A 28 12.37 5.37 -9.48
C TRP A 28 12.36 6.47 -10.53
N ILE A 29 11.21 6.81 -11.11
CA ILE A 29 11.12 7.73 -12.25
C ILE A 29 10.40 9.02 -11.89
N GLU A 30 9.37 8.96 -11.04
CA GLU A 30 8.63 10.15 -10.60
C GLU A 30 9.52 11.04 -9.70
N PRO A 31 9.89 12.26 -10.15
CA PRO A 31 10.68 13.18 -9.34
C PRO A 31 9.86 13.63 -8.13
N ARG A 32 10.47 13.57 -6.95
CA ARG A 32 9.81 13.95 -5.68
C ARG A 32 10.37 15.21 -5.05
N ASP A 33 11.46 15.73 -5.59
CA ASP A 33 12.04 16.99 -5.16
C ASP A 33 11.09 18.12 -5.55
N SER A 34 10.55 18.81 -4.56
CA SER A 34 9.71 19.98 -4.75
C SER A 34 10.58 21.23 -4.70
N VAL A 35 10.30 22.21 -5.57
CA VAL A 35 10.93 23.54 -5.46
C VAL A 35 10.59 24.21 -4.12
N LEU A 36 9.51 23.78 -3.47
CA LEU A 36 9.13 24.25 -2.15
C LEU A 36 9.95 23.62 -1.01
N ASP A 37 10.81 22.65 -1.30
CA ASP A 37 11.66 22.01 -0.29
C ASP A 37 12.65 23.01 0.34
N GLU A 38 13.03 24.08 -0.38
CA GLU A 38 13.86 25.18 0.13
C GLU A 38 13.16 25.99 1.24
N PHE A 39 11.82 25.98 1.29
CA PHE A 39 11.02 26.72 2.27
C PHE A 39 10.49 25.82 3.40
N ARG A 40 11.03 24.62 3.55
CA ARG A 40 10.60 23.68 4.59
C ARG A 40 10.92 24.20 5.98
N GLU A 41 9.97 24.00 6.88
CA GLU A 41 10.20 24.28 8.29
C GLU A 41 11.00 23.14 8.92
N PRO A 42 11.82 23.40 9.95
CA PRO A 42 12.61 22.36 10.61
C PRO A 42 11.77 21.16 11.08
N ILE A 43 10.52 21.39 11.47
CA ILE A 43 9.63 20.32 11.90
C ILE A 43 9.20 19.40 10.76
N ASP A 44 9.11 19.91 9.53
CA ASP A 44 8.77 19.11 8.35
C ASP A 44 9.93 18.17 7.99
N GLU A 45 11.18 18.65 8.08
CA GLU A 45 12.36 17.82 7.90
C GLU A 45 12.45 16.72 8.97
N GLU A 46 12.17 17.06 10.22
CA GLU A 46 12.19 16.12 11.34
C GLU A 46 11.10 15.05 11.26
N ILE A 47 9.93 15.40 10.73
CA ILE A 47 8.85 14.45 10.45
C ILE A 47 9.29 13.49 9.34
N GLU A 48 9.88 14.01 8.26
CA GLU A 48 10.30 13.16 7.14
C GLU A 48 11.50 12.27 7.46
N THR A 49 12.41 12.72 8.34
CA THR A 49 13.57 11.90 8.77
C THR A 49 13.23 10.93 9.89
N ALA A 50 12.04 10.99 10.48
CA ALA A 50 11.63 10.07 11.53
C ALA A 50 11.60 8.62 11.03
N SER A 51 12.43 7.76 11.64
CA SER A 51 12.51 6.33 11.28
C SER A 51 11.38 5.49 11.87
N ASP A 52 10.79 5.95 12.97
CA ASP A 52 9.82 5.20 13.77
C ASP A 52 8.75 6.09 14.41
N LEU A 53 7.60 5.48 14.69
CA LEU A 53 6.44 6.13 15.28
C LEU A 53 6.73 6.64 16.71
N GLU A 54 7.59 5.95 17.45
CA GLU A 54 7.91 6.32 18.84
C GLU A 54 8.62 7.68 18.90
N SER A 55 9.50 7.97 17.94
CA SER A 55 10.17 9.25 17.78
C SER A 55 9.18 10.40 17.51
N LEU A 56 8.18 10.18 16.65
CA LEU A 56 7.11 11.14 16.38
C LEU A 56 6.24 11.37 17.61
N VAL A 57 5.86 10.30 18.31
CA VAL A 57 5.06 10.39 19.55
C VAL A 57 5.82 11.10 20.66
N ALA A 58 7.12 10.85 20.81
CA ALA A 58 7.96 11.53 21.80
C ALA A 58 8.03 13.04 21.53
N ARG A 59 8.14 13.46 20.26
CA ARG A 59 8.10 14.88 19.86
C ARG A 59 6.71 15.47 20.08
N TYR A 60 5.65 14.78 19.68
CA TYR A 60 4.28 15.20 19.92
C TYR A 60 4.01 15.46 21.41
N ARG A 61 4.47 14.58 22.31
CA ARG A 61 4.33 14.80 23.76
C ARG A 61 5.01 16.08 24.25
N LYS A 62 6.17 16.44 23.69
CA LYS A 62 6.87 17.68 24.06
C LYS A 62 6.09 18.91 23.63
N VAL A 63 5.65 18.95 22.37
CA VAL A 63 4.86 20.06 21.81
C VAL A 63 3.50 20.16 22.51
N LYS A 64 2.85 19.02 22.77
CA LYS A 64 1.58 18.96 23.49
C LYS A 64 1.69 19.57 24.89
N HIS A 65 2.77 19.29 25.60
CA HIS A 65 3.01 19.87 26.92
C HIS A 65 3.22 21.40 26.87
N GLU A 66 3.75 21.95 25.78
CA GLU A 66 3.83 23.40 25.58
C GLU A 66 2.47 24.02 25.28
N VAL A 67 1.68 23.37 24.42
CA VAL A 67 0.28 23.74 24.17
C VAL A 67 -0.53 23.73 25.47
N ASP A 68 -0.41 22.69 26.28
CA ASP A 68 -1.13 22.55 27.55
C ASP A 68 -0.74 23.64 28.55
N LYS A 69 0.52 24.09 28.54
CA LYS A 69 0.97 25.24 29.35
C LYS A 69 0.31 26.55 28.89
N ILE A 70 0.15 26.75 27.58
CA ILE A 70 -0.52 27.95 27.04
C ILE A 70 -2.02 27.88 27.36
N ALA A 71 -2.64 26.71 27.20
CA ALA A 71 -4.03 26.47 27.58
C ALA A 71 -4.28 26.75 29.07
N ALA A 72 -3.35 26.35 29.94
CA ALA A 72 -3.45 26.62 31.37
C ALA A 72 -3.33 28.12 31.72
N LYS A 73 -2.61 28.91 30.91
CA LYS A 73 -2.49 30.37 31.08
C LYS A 73 -3.77 31.11 30.68
N HIS A 74 -4.46 30.63 29.65
CA HIS A 74 -5.71 31.23 29.13
C HIS A 74 -6.96 30.51 29.68
N LYS A 75 -6.83 29.93 30.88
CA LYS A 75 -7.90 29.15 31.48
C LYS A 75 -9.12 30.03 31.78
N GLY A 76 -10.21 29.81 31.04
CA GLY A 76 -11.46 30.57 31.17
C GLY A 76 -11.74 31.53 30.01
N GLU A 77 -10.81 31.67 29.07
CA GLU A 77 -11.03 32.31 27.77
C GLU A 77 -11.54 31.27 26.76
N ASP A 78 -12.22 31.72 25.71
CA ASP A 78 -12.70 30.83 24.64
C ASP A 78 -11.49 30.26 23.88
N GLU A 79 -11.50 28.96 23.57
CA GLU A 79 -10.38 28.32 22.85
C GLU A 79 -10.15 29.00 21.50
N ASP A 80 -11.23 29.40 20.82
CA ASP A 80 -11.15 30.01 19.50
C ASP A 80 -10.51 31.42 19.51
N GLU A 81 -10.38 32.07 20.68
CA GLU A 81 -9.78 33.41 20.80
C GLU A 81 -8.25 33.39 20.85
N TRP A 82 -7.64 32.34 21.40
CA TRP A 82 -6.17 32.25 21.57
C TRP A 82 -5.52 31.10 20.79
N LYS A 83 -6.30 30.18 20.25
CA LYS A 83 -5.80 29.02 19.50
C LYS A 83 -5.74 29.33 18.00
N ASP A 84 -4.70 30.04 17.58
CA ASP A 84 -4.37 30.12 16.16
C ASP A 84 -3.61 28.85 15.74
N THR A 85 -4.21 28.06 14.84
CA THR A 85 -3.58 26.83 14.32
C THR A 85 -2.38 27.13 13.41
N SER A 86 -2.20 28.40 13.02
CA SER A 86 -1.10 28.89 12.20
C SER A 86 0.13 29.28 13.03
N GLU A 87 0.00 29.43 14.35
CA GLU A 87 1.06 29.85 15.25
C GLU A 87 1.69 28.67 16.01
N GLU A 88 2.97 28.83 16.37
CA GLU A 88 3.65 27.89 17.26
C GLU A 88 3.14 28.06 18.70
N PRO A 89 2.87 26.98 19.44
CA PRO A 89 3.17 25.57 19.16
C PRO A 89 2.04 24.75 18.50
N PHE A 90 0.86 25.35 18.22
CA PHE A 90 -0.31 24.62 17.71
C PHE A 90 -0.10 24.10 16.29
N LYS A 91 0.60 24.87 15.45
CA LYS A 91 0.98 24.45 14.10
C LYS A 91 1.81 23.17 14.14
N SER A 92 2.83 23.14 15.00
CA SER A 92 3.66 21.94 15.22
C SER A 92 2.87 20.78 15.79
N GLU A 93 1.95 21.02 16.73
CA GLU A 93 1.07 19.98 17.28
C GLU A 93 0.22 19.35 16.18
N TRP A 94 -0.41 20.17 15.34
CA TRP A 94 -1.27 19.73 14.25
C TRP A 94 -0.47 18.93 13.20
N LYS A 95 0.70 19.42 12.79
CA LYS A 95 1.59 18.73 11.84
C LYS A 95 2.03 17.36 12.36
N LEU A 96 2.51 17.29 13.62
CA LEU A 96 2.93 16.04 14.25
C LEU A 96 1.77 15.06 14.43
N ARG A 97 0.59 15.56 14.83
CA ARG A 97 -0.62 14.74 14.95
C ARG A 97 -0.99 14.12 13.61
N ASN A 98 -1.04 14.92 12.54
CA ASN A 98 -1.35 14.41 11.21
C ASN A 98 -0.30 13.41 10.72
N ALA A 99 0.98 13.64 11.02
CA ALA A 99 2.04 12.69 10.69
C ALA A 99 1.83 11.33 11.40
N ILE A 100 1.49 11.36 12.69
CA ILE A 100 1.17 10.16 13.49
C ILE A 100 -0.06 9.45 12.93
N GLU A 101 -1.17 10.16 12.72
CA GLU A 101 -2.41 9.57 12.19
C GLU A 101 -2.18 8.96 10.79
N ASN A 102 -1.41 9.63 9.93
CA ASN A 102 -1.00 9.09 8.63
C ASN A 102 -0.14 7.83 8.79
N TRP A 103 0.81 7.81 9.72
CA TRP A 103 1.66 6.66 9.98
C TRP A 103 0.84 5.44 10.39
N GLU A 104 -0.07 5.62 11.37
CA GLU A 104 -0.96 4.55 11.85
C GLU A 104 -1.88 4.03 10.74
N ALA A 105 -2.44 4.94 9.92
CA ALA A 105 -3.27 4.55 8.78
C ALA A 105 -2.49 3.72 7.75
N ARG A 106 -1.24 4.09 7.45
CA ARG A 106 -0.38 3.36 6.51
C ARG A 106 0.09 2.02 7.06
N GLU A 107 0.38 1.93 8.35
CA GLU A 107 0.71 0.67 9.01
C GLU A 107 -0.48 -0.30 8.96
N LYS A 108 -1.69 0.19 9.23
CA LYS A 108 -2.92 -0.58 9.09
C LYS A 108 -3.13 -1.06 7.64
N GLU A 109 -2.92 -0.18 6.65
CA GLU A 109 -3.01 -0.56 5.23
C GLU A 109 -2.01 -1.66 4.86
N ILE A 110 -0.76 -1.59 5.35
CA ILE A 110 0.25 -2.64 5.14
C ILE A 110 -0.19 -3.96 5.79
N PHE A 111 -0.73 -3.91 7.00
CA PHE A 111 -1.21 -5.09 7.71
C PHE A 111 -2.38 -5.74 6.96
N GLU A 112 -3.40 -4.95 6.59
CA GLU A 112 -4.54 -5.42 5.79
C GLU A 112 -4.08 -6.05 4.48
N LEU A 113 -3.17 -5.38 3.76
CA LEU A 113 -2.59 -5.90 2.52
C LEU A 113 -1.98 -7.29 2.71
N ARG A 114 -1.19 -7.51 3.79
CA ARG A 114 -0.59 -8.81 4.08
C ARG A 114 -1.63 -9.89 4.37
N VAL A 115 -2.65 -9.55 5.17
CA VAL A 115 -3.70 -10.48 5.57
C VAL A 115 -4.56 -10.89 4.37
N TYR A 116 -5.06 -9.92 3.60
CA TYR A 116 -5.89 -10.21 2.43
C TYR A 116 -5.11 -10.87 1.30
N TRP A 117 -3.85 -10.49 1.09
CA TRP A 117 -2.98 -11.20 0.16
C TRP A 117 -2.76 -12.65 0.58
N ALA A 118 -2.59 -12.93 1.88
CA ALA A 118 -2.48 -14.30 2.38
C ALA A 118 -3.76 -15.13 2.16
N PHE A 119 -4.94 -14.54 2.34
CA PHE A 119 -6.20 -15.21 1.98
C PHE A 119 -6.32 -15.48 0.48
N GLY A 120 -5.95 -14.50 -0.36
CA GLY A 120 -5.84 -14.71 -1.80
C GLY A 120 -4.89 -15.85 -2.15
N PHE A 121 -3.74 -15.92 -1.48
CA PHE A 121 -2.73 -16.97 -1.68
C PHE A 121 -3.25 -18.35 -1.32
N LEU A 122 -3.94 -18.49 -0.18
CA LEU A 122 -4.57 -19.74 0.22
C LEU A 122 -5.66 -20.18 -0.79
N ALA A 123 -6.44 -19.24 -1.31
CA ALA A 123 -7.42 -19.51 -2.36
C ALA A 123 -6.74 -19.99 -3.67
N VAL A 124 -5.64 -19.34 -4.09
CA VAL A 124 -4.86 -19.75 -5.27
C VAL A 124 -4.27 -21.15 -5.08
N LEU A 125 -3.70 -21.44 -3.91
CA LEU A 125 -3.12 -22.75 -3.59
C LEU A 125 -4.20 -23.84 -3.65
N SER A 126 -5.34 -23.61 -3.00
CA SER A 126 -6.47 -24.53 -2.98
C SER A 126 -7.05 -24.74 -4.38
N GLY A 127 -7.21 -23.65 -5.15
CA GLY A 127 -7.67 -23.69 -6.54
C GLY A 127 -6.75 -24.49 -7.45
N THR A 128 -5.43 -24.33 -7.29
CA THR A 128 -4.41 -25.07 -8.06
C THR A 128 -4.45 -26.58 -7.76
N ILE A 129 -4.70 -26.97 -6.51
CA ILE A 129 -4.85 -28.38 -6.13
C ILE A 129 -6.16 -28.94 -6.68
N LEU A 130 -7.26 -28.19 -6.56
CA LEU A 130 -8.60 -28.62 -6.93
C LEU A 130 -8.83 -28.67 -8.43
N VAL A 131 -8.13 -27.88 -9.24
CA VAL A 131 -8.33 -27.82 -10.70
C VAL A 131 -8.17 -29.19 -11.37
N ARG A 132 -7.37 -30.09 -10.78
CA ARG A 132 -7.18 -31.46 -11.26
C ARG A 132 -8.37 -32.39 -10.98
N LYS A 133 -9.11 -32.14 -9.89
CA LYS A 133 -10.25 -32.97 -9.46
C LYS A 133 -11.59 -32.40 -9.91
N ASN A 134 -11.78 -31.10 -9.69
CA ASN A 134 -12.96 -30.36 -10.09
C ASN A 134 -12.51 -29.05 -10.76
N PRO A 135 -12.43 -29.02 -12.11
CA PRO A 135 -11.93 -27.88 -12.85
C PRO A 135 -12.71 -26.59 -12.60
N TRP A 136 -14.02 -26.67 -12.38
CA TRP A 136 -14.87 -25.50 -12.15
C TRP A 136 -14.63 -24.88 -10.79
N LEU A 137 -14.60 -25.70 -9.73
CA LEU A 137 -14.33 -25.23 -8.38
C LEU A 137 -12.89 -24.70 -8.26
N GLY A 138 -11.92 -25.40 -8.86
CA GLY A 138 -10.53 -24.96 -8.88
C GLY A 138 -10.37 -23.62 -9.57
N LEU A 139 -11.05 -23.43 -10.72
CA LEU A 139 -10.99 -22.19 -11.47
C LEU A 139 -11.73 -21.04 -10.76
N ALA A 140 -12.86 -21.29 -10.10
CA ALA A 140 -13.53 -20.28 -9.28
C ALA A 140 -12.63 -19.79 -8.14
N MET A 141 -11.95 -20.70 -7.43
CA MET A 141 -10.99 -20.33 -6.38
C MET A 141 -9.78 -19.56 -6.91
N LEU A 142 -9.26 -19.95 -8.09
CA LEU A 142 -8.18 -19.20 -8.74
C LEU A 142 -8.61 -17.77 -9.09
N ILE A 143 -9.81 -17.59 -9.67
CA ILE A 143 -10.35 -16.26 -9.99
C ILE A 143 -10.47 -15.43 -8.71
N THR A 144 -11.14 -15.96 -7.68
CA THR A 144 -11.31 -15.24 -6.41
C THR A 144 -9.97 -14.87 -5.79
N GLY A 145 -9.01 -15.80 -5.75
CA GLY A 145 -7.69 -15.56 -5.18
C GLY A 145 -6.91 -14.47 -5.91
N PHE A 146 -6.88 -14.51 -7.26
CA PHE A 146 -6.21 -13.47 -8.05
C PHE A 146 -6.95 -12.13 -8.01
N SER A 147 -8.28 -12.11 -8.00
CA SER A 147 -9.06 -10.87 -7.86
C SER A 147 -8.72 -10.16 -6.55
N GLU A 148 -8.64 -10.89 -5.43
CA GLU A 148 -8.26 -10.32 -4.14
C GLU A 148 -6.83 -9.76 -4.17
N MET A 149 -5.87 -10.52 -4.71
CA MET A 149 -4.49 -10.05 -4.84
C MET A 149 -4.38 -8.79 -5.72
N ILE A 150 -5.11 -8.74 -6.83
CA ILE A 150 -5.12 -7.59 -7.75
C ILE A 150 -5.71 -6.35 -7.06
N TRP A 151 -6.81 -6.52 -6.33
CA TRP A 151 -7.47 -5.44 -5.61
C TRP A 151 -6.54 -4.79 -4.58
N TRP A 152 -5.91 -5.61 -3.73
CA TRP A 152 -5.04 -5.11 -2.65
C TRP A 152 -3.66 -4.64 -3.12
N THR A 153 -3.19 -5.09 -4.28
CA THR A 153 -1.98 -4.56 -4.92
C THR A 153 -2.26 -3.34 -5.79
N SER A 154 -3.48 -2.81 -5.80
CA SER A 154 -3.80 -1.63 -6.58
C SER A 154 -3.02 -0.38 -6.09
N PRO A 155 -2.59 0.48 -7.02
CA PRO A 155 -1.78 1.64 -6.70
C PRO A 155 -2.59 2.66 -5.89
N PRO A 156 -2.05 3.18 -4.76
CA PRO A 156 -2.76 4.15 -3.95
C PRO A 156 -2.99 5.46 -4.72
N TRP A 157 -4.14 6.09 -4.51
CA TRP A 157 -4.42 7.44 -5.03
C TRP A 157 -4.00 8.48 -3.98
N GLY A 158 -2.77 8.99 -4.10
CA GLY A 158 -2.31 10.23 -3.44
C GLY A 158 -1.67 10.12 -2.05
N GLY A 159 -0.84 11.14 -1.77
CA GLY A 159 -0.66 11.88 -0.51
C GLY A 159 -0.08 11.17 0.72
N GLY A 160 1.09 11.63 1.18
CA GLY A 160 1.72 11.27 2.45
C GLY A 160 3.17 11.73 2.47
N SER A 161 3.80 11.79 3.65
CA SER A 161 5.24 12.01 3.77
C SER A 161 6.02 10.96 2.97
N ALA A 162 7.15 11.38 2.38
CA ALA A 162 7.82 10.64 1.32
C ALA A 162 8.28 9.23 1.73
N VAL A 163 8.61 9.05 3.02
CA VAL A 163 9.20 7.81 3.57
C VAL A 163 8.16 6.71 3.77
N GLU A 164 6.98 7.05 4.27
CA GLU A 164 5.89 6.11 4.57
C GLU A 164 5.20 5.69 3.28
N PHE A 165 5.03 6.63 2.35
CA PHE A 165 4.60 6.31 0.99
C PHE A 165 5.57 5.33 0.34
N ASP A 166 6.88 5.50 0.52
CA ASP A 166 7.88 4.56 0.01
C ASP A 166 7.79 3.17 0.65
N ARG A 167 7.58 3.08 1.97
CA ARG A 167 7.40 1.78 2.66
C ARG A 167 6.17 1.03 2.12
N LEU A 168 5.05 1.74 1.96
CA LEU A 168 3.83 1.16 1.38
C LEU A 168 4.06 0.74 -0.08
N LEU A 169 4.69 1.60 -0.89
CA LEU A 169 4.97 1.35 -2.30
C LEU A 169 5.88 0.14 -2.48
N ILE A 170 6.90 -0.03 -1.64
CA ILE A 170 7.80 -1.19 -1.66
C ILE A 170 7.05 -2.47 -1.31
N ASN A 171 6.18 -2.46 -0.29
CA ASN A 171 5.34 -3.62 0.02
C ASN A 171 4.42 -3.94 -1.17
N LYS A 172 3.72 -2.95 -1.72
CA LYS A 172 2.82 -3.15 -2.88
C LYS A 172 3.56 -3.67 -4.10
N LEU A 173 4.77 -3.17 -4.39
CA LEU A 173 5.63 -3.65 -5.46
C LEU A 173 6.04 -5.11 -5.23
N PHE A 174 6.47 -5.45 -4.02
CA PHE A 174 6.84 -6.82 -3.67
C PHE A 174 5.67 -7.78 -3.89
N PHE A 175 4.48 -7.43 -3.39
CA PHE A 175 3.28 -8.26 -3.52
C PHE A 175 2.75 -8.31 -4.97
N SER A 176 2.91 -7.25 -5.77
CA SER A 176 2.53 -7.28 -7.19
C SER A 176 3.45 -8.19 -8.01
N VAL A 177 4.75 -8.13 -7.76
CA VAL A 177 5.74 -9.04 -8.38
C VAL A 177 5.51 -10.48 -7.92
N ALA A 178 5.24 -10.71 -6.63
CA ALA A 178 4.90 -12.04 -6.11
C ALA A 178 3.64 -12.61 -6.77
N SER A 179 2.59 -11.78 -6.92
CA SER A 179 1.34 -12.18 -7.59
C SER A 179 1.57 -12.51 -9.07
N LEU A 180 2.41 -11.75 -9.79
CA LEU A 180 2.82 -12.07 -11.15
C LEU A 180 3.56 -13.40 -11.24
N GLY A 181 4.53 -13.61 -10.33
CA GLY A 181 5.27 -14.88 -10.25
C GLY A 181 4.34 -16.07 -10.00
N LEU A 182 3.37 -15.91 -9.10
CA LEU A 182 2.36 -16.93 -8.83
C LEU A 182 1.46 -17.19 -10.04
N LEU A 183 1.00 -16.15 -10.74
CA LEU A 183 0.17 -16.29 -11.94
C LEU A 183 0.90 -17.08 -13.03
N LEU A 184 2.17 -16.76 -13.28
CA LEU A 184 3.02 -17.49 -14.23
C LEU A 184 3.27 -18.93 -13.77
N GLY A 185 3.54 -19.14 -12.48
CA GLY A 185 3.72 -20.47 -11.90
C GLY A 185 2.48 -21.36 -12.04
N VAL A 186 1.29 -20.82 -11.77
CA VAL A 186 0.01 -21.53 -11.95
C VAL A 186 -0.24 -21.84 -13.43
N ALA A 187 0.01 -20.88 -14.33
CA ALA A 187 -0.14 -21.09 -15.78
C ALA A 187 0.78 -22.21 -16.30
N TRP A 188 2.01 -22.27 -15.78
CA TRP A 188 2.97 -23.33 -16.10
C TRP A 188 2.51 -24.69 -15.55
N LEU A 189 2.11 -24.76 -14.27
CA LEU A 189 1.65 -26.00 -13.62
C LEU A 189 0.40 -26.62 -14.26
N ILE A 190 -0.48 -25.79 -14.81
CA ILE A 190 -1.70 -26.24 -15.50
C ILE A 190 -1.40 -26.59 -16.99
N GLY A 191 -0.21 -26.28 -17.50
CA GLY A 191 0.15 -26.51 -18.90
C GLY A 191 -0.69 -25.63 -19.85
N LEU A 192 -0.96 -24.38 -19.46
CA LEU A 192 -1.85 -23.48 -20.19
C LEU A 192 -1.39 -23.22 -21.63
N PHE A 193 -0.06 -23.18 -21.82
CA PHE A 193 0.61 -22.91 -23.08
C PHE A 193 1.18 -24.17 -23.77
N SER A 194 1.00 -25.38 -23.21
CA SER A 194 1.45 -26.58 -23.89
C SER A 194 0.57 -26.84 -25.12
N GLU A 195 1.18 -26.86 -26.31
CA GLU A 195 0.51 -27.26 -27.56
C GLU A 195 -0.05 -28.68 -27.42
N GLN A 196 -1.25 -28.92 -27.95
CA GLN A 196 -1.68 -30.30 -28.15
C GLN A 196 -0.88 -30.84 -29.33
N PRO A 197 -0.22 -32.01 -29.21
CA PRO A 197 0.34 -32.66 -30.39
C PRO A 197 -0.79 -32.79 -31.39
N GLY A 198 -0.63 -32.16 -32.56
CA GLY A 198 -1.62 -32.25 -33.62
C GLY A 198 -1.86 -33.72 -33.98
N PRO A 199 -3.05 -34.09 -34.47
CA PRO A 199 -3.25 -35.44 -34.97
C PRO A 199 -2.21 -35.66 -36.08
N GLU A 200 -1.29 -36.60 -35.85
CA GLU A 200 -0.40 -37.11 -36.89
C GLU A 200 -1.30 -37.51 -38.07
N ARG A 201 -1.14 -36.81 -39.19
CA ARG A 201 -1.83 -37.09 -40.45
C ARG A 201 -1.06 -38.12 -41.24
#